data_AF-A0AAP1YGI1-F1
#
_entry.id   AF-A0AAP1YGI1-F1
#
_cell.length_a   1.000
_cell.length_b   1.000
_cell.length_c   1.000
_cell.angle_alpha   90.00
_cell.angle_beta   90.00
_cell.angle_gamma   90.00
#
_symmetry.space_group_name_H-M   'P 1'
#
loop_
_entity.id
_entity.type
_entity.pdbx_description
1 polymer ?
#
loop_
_entity_poly.entity_id
_entity_poly.type
_entity_poly.pdbx_seq_one_letter_code
_entity_poly.pdbx_strand_id
1 'polypeptide(L)' 'MEPQMKALIESSLYHPSLVLPLAALTQLMVERDFNLGQVGLIVAARGAQAAVSRSRALIFCRQCEAQA' A
#
# COMPACT_ATOMS: atom_id res chain seq x y z
N MET A 1 11.71 -22.18 -9.03
CA MET A 1 11.53 -21.19 -7.95
C MET A 1 12.44 -21.61 -6.81
N GLU A 2 13.47 -20.83 -6.52
CA GLU A 2 14.50 -21.17 -5.52
C GLU A 2 13.85 -21.35 -4.13
N PRO A 3 14.27 -22.34 -3.33
CA PRO A 3 13.68 -22.62 -2.01
C PRO A 3 13.75 -21.43 -1.05
N GLN A 4 14.75 -20.56 -1.23
CA GLN A 4 14.90 -19.33 -0.45
C GLN A 4 13.77 -18.31 -0.72
N MET A 5 13.27 -18.24 -1.96
CA MET A 5 12.21 -17.30 -2.33
C MET A 5 10.86 -17.75 -1.76
N LYS A 6 10.62 -19.05 -1.67
CA LYS A 6 9.39 -19.62 -1.07
C LYS A 6 9.31 -19.33 0.43
N ALA A 7 10.42 -19.44 1.16
CA ALA A 7 10.47 -19.14 2.59
C ALA A 7 10.21 -17.65 2.90
N LEU A 8 10.72 -16.75 2.05
CA LEU A 8 10.47 -15.30 2.16
C LEU A 8 8.98 -14.97 1.91
N ILE A 9 8.36 -15.63 0.94
CA ILE A 9 6.93 -15.46 0.65
C ILE A 9 6.09 -15.98 1.82
N GLU A 10 6.37 -17.18 2.34
CA GLU A 10 5.65 -17.75 3.50
C GLU A 10 5.79 -16.90 4.76
N SER A 11 6.98 -16.35 5.03
CA SER A 11 7.21 -15.49 6.19
C SER A 11 6.56 -14.10 6.06
N SER A 12 6.32 -13.64 4.83
CA SER A 12 5.74 -12.32 4.57
C SER A 12 4.21 -12.38 4.42
N LEU A 13 3.65 -13.51 3.93
CA LEU A 13 2.23 -13.63 3.59
C LEU A 13 1.26 -13.34 4.76
N TYR A 14 1.71 -13.60 6.00
CA TYR A 14 0.93 -13.35 7.21
C TYR A 14 1.24 -12.03 7.90
N HIS A 15 2.13 -11.20 7.33
CA HIS A 15 2.39 -9.89 7.90
C HIS A 15 1.11 -9.01 7.82
N PRO A 16 0.76 -8.30 8.90
CA PRO A 16 -0.42 -7.43 8.92
C PRO A 16 -0.39 -6.35 7.83
N SER A 17 0.81 -5.96 7.39
CA SER A 17 1.02 -5.04 6.27
C SER A 17 0.55 -5.58 4.92
N LEU A 18 0.34 -6.88 4.77
CA LEU A 18 -0.20 -7.51 3.55
C LEU A 18 -1.65 -7.97 3.74
N VAL A 19 -1.97 -8.55 4.91
CA VAL A 19 -3.30 -9.09 5.19
C VAL A 19 -4.37 -7.98 5.20
N LEU A 20 -4.08 -6.82 5.81
CA LEU A 20 -5.04 -5.71 5.88
C LEU A 20 -5.34 -5.10 4.49
N PRO A 21 -4.34 -4.78 3.64
CA PRO A 21 -4.62 -4.32 2.28
C PRO A 21 -5.36 -5.35 1.42
N LEU A 22 -5.04 -6.64 1.55
CA LEU A 22 -5.73 -7.69 0.79
C LEU A 22 -7.20 -7.80 1.20
N ALA A 23 -7.51 -7.78 2.51
CA ALA A 23 -8.88 -7.75 2.99
C ALA A 23 -9.65 -6.53 2.47
N ALA A 24 -9.03 -5.34 2.53
CA ALA A 24 -9.63 -4.11 2.00
C ALA A 24 -9.85 -4.16 0.48
N LEU A 25 -8.92 -4.77 -0.28
CA LEU A 25 -9.05 -4.97 -1.72
C LEU A 25 -10.22 -5.90 -2.04
N THR A 26 -10.35 -7.02 -1.32
CA THR A 26 -11.47 -7.96 -1.50
C THR A 26 -12.81 -7.29 -1.19
N GLN A 27 -12.90 -6.52 -0.10
CA GLN A 27 -14.11 -5.75 0.22
C GLN A 27 -14.45 -4.76 -0.88
N LEU A 28 -13.45 -4.06 -1.42
CA LEU A 28 -13.64 -3.08 -2.48
C LEU A 28 -14.05 -3.74 -3.81
N MET A 29 -13.51 -4.92 -4.12
CA MET A 29 -13.95 -5.73 -5.26
C MET A 29 -15.41 -6.16 -5.12
N VAL A 30 -15.85 -6.57 -3.92
CA VAL A 30 -17.26 -6.92 -3.67
C VAL A 30 -18.16 -5.69 -3.78
N GLU A 31 -17.77 -4.55 -3.22
CA GLU A 31 -18.56 -3.30 -3.28
C GLU A 31 -18.71 -2.78 -4.72
N ARG A 32 -17.69 -2.98 -5.57
CA ARG A 32 -17.67 -2.51 -6.96
C ARG A 32 -18.12 -3.56 -7.96
N ASP A 33 -18.78 -4.62 -7.49
CA ASP A 33 -19.28 -5.72 -8.33
C ASP A 33 -18.18 -6.29 -9.24
N PHE A 34 -16.98 -6.44 -8.69
CA PHE A 34 -15.78 -6.94 -9.36
C PHE A 34 -15.34 -6.12 -10.59
N ASN A 35 -15.77 -4.86 -10.72
CA ASN A 35 -15.31 -3.96 -11.77
C ASN A 35 -13.85 -3.53 -11.52
N LEU A 36 -12.92 -4.27 -12.12
CA LEU A 36 -11.47 -4.03 -11.99
C LEU A 36 -11.04 -2.61 -12.38
N GLY A 37 -11.71 -1.97 -13.34
CA GLY A 37 -11.36 -0.62 -13.77
C GLY A 37 -11.59 0.40 -12.66
N GLN A 38 -12.77 0.36 -12.02
CA GLN A 38 -13.11 1.23 -10.91
C GLN A 38 -12.24 0.95 -9.67
N VAL A 39 -12.05 -0.34 -9.36
CA VAL A 39 -11.18 -0.74 -8.24
C VAL A 39 -9.75 -0.27 -8.46
N GLY A 40 -9.20 -0.50 -9.66
CA GLY A 40 -7.85 -0.09 -10.03
C GLY A 40 -7.65 1.42 -9.90
N LEU A 41 -8.63 2.22 -10.34
CA LEU A 41 -8.58 3.68 -10.19
C LEU A 41 -8.56 4.10 -8.71
N ILE A 42 -9.41 3.50 -7.86
CA ILE A 42 -9.46 3.83 -6.43
C ILE A 42 -8.15 3.47 -5.73
N VAL A 43 -7.60 2.28 -6.00
CA VAL A 43 -6.34 1.83 -5.42
C VAL A 43 -5.17 2.73 -5.86
N ALA A 44 -5.11 3.08 -7.14
CA ALA A 44 -4.09 3.99 -7.67
C ALA A 44 -4.17 5.39 -7.02
N ALA A 45 -5.37 5.96 -6.92
CA ALA A 45 -5.57 7.27 -6.29
C ALA A 45 -5.18 7.27 -4.80
N ARG A 46 -5.59 6.24 -4.05
CA ARG A 46 -5.20 6.07 -2.63
C ARG A 46 -3.68 5.89 -2.49
N GLY A 47 -3.05 5.13 -3.38
CA GLY A 47 -1.60 4.94 -3.42
C GLY A 47 -0.86 6.26 -3.66
N ALA A 48 -1.30 7.04 -4.65
CA ALA A 48 -0.75 8.35 -4.95
C ALA A 48 -0.93 9.31 -3.75
N GLN A 49 -2.10 9.33 -3.12
CA GLN A 49 -2.36 10.16 -1.93
C GLN A 49 -1.46 9.77 -0.75
N ALA A 50 -1.23 8.46 -0.53
CA ALA A 50 -0.34 7.98 0.50
C ALA A 50 1.14 8.32 0.22
N ALA A 51 1.56 8.27 -1.05
CA ALA A 51 2.90 8.69 -1.47
C ALA A 51 3.10 10.19 -1.27
N VAL A 52 2.16 11.02 -1.74
CA VAL A 52 2.21 12.49 -1.57
C VAL A 52 2.21 12.88 -0.10
N SER A 53 1.36 12.27 0.73
CA SER A 53 1.33 12.52 2.17
C SER A 53 2.68 12.22 2.83
N ARG A 54 3.31 11.09 2.48
CA ARG A 54 4.67 10.75 2.96
C ARG A 54 5.71 11.75 2.46
N SER A 55 5.69 12.13 1.19
CA SER A 55 6.63 13.11 0.63
C SER A 55 6.52 14.46 1.34
N ARG A 56 5.30 14.93 1.66
CA ARG A 56 5.09 16.18 2.40
C ARG A 56 5.65 16.10 3.82
N ALA A 57 5.46 14.96 4.50
CA ALA A 57 6.03 14.76 5.84
C ALA A 57 7.57 14.85 5.83
N LEU A 58 8.22 14.27 4.80
CA LEU A 58 9.67 14.33 4.64
C LEU A 58 10.16 15.76 4.33
N ILE A 59 9.47 16.50 3.47
CA ILE A 59 9.82 17.89 3.14
C ILE A 59 9.71 18.77 4.39
N PHE A 60 8.62 18.65 5.15
CA PHE A 60 8.42 19.44 6.37
C PHE A 60 9.48 19.12 7.44
N CYS A 61 9.81 17.85 7.65
CA CYS A 61 10.86 17.44 8.57
C CYS A 61 12.23 18.03 8.18
N ARG A 62 12.60 17.94 6.90
CA ARG A 62 13.85 18.51 6.37
C ARG A 62 13.92 20.02 6.55
N GLN A 63 12.79 20.71 6.41
CA GLN A 63 12.72 22.16 6.55
C GLN A 63 12.80 22.61 8.01
N CYS A 64 12.40 21.75 8.95
CA CYS A 64 12.54 21.97 10.38
C CYS A 64 14.00 21.79 10.85
N GLU A 65 14.71 20.77 10.33
CA GLU A 65 16.15 20.60 10.60
C GLU A 65 17.02 21.72 10.02
N ALA A 66 16.62 22.34 8.91
CA ALA A 66 17.38 23.44 8.28
C ALA A 66 17.21 24.81 8.98
N GLN A 67 16.31 24.94 9.96
CA GLN A 67 16.06 26.17 10.72
C GLN A 67 16.47 26.09 12.20
N ALA A 68 17.03 24.95 12.64
CA ALA A 68 17.60 24.76 13.97
C ALA A 68 19.10 25.06 13.99
#